data_AF-A0A543E0N6-F1
#
_entry.id   AF-A0A543E0N6-F1
#
_cell.length_a   1.000
_cell.length_b   1.000
_cell.length_c   1.000
_cell.angle_alpha   90.00
_cell.angle_beta   90.00
_cell.angle_gamma   90.00
#
_symmetry.space_group_name_H-M   'P 1'
#
loop_
_entity.id
_entity.type
_entity.pdbx_description
1 polymer ?
#
loop_
_entity_poly.entity_id
_entity_poly.type
_entity_poly.pdbx_seq_one_letter_code
_entity_poly.pdbx_strand_id
1 'polypeptide(L)'
;MSESLQTDGGRAVLRLERRLGHPPEKVWRAMTEPERLADWFPGAMTPELRVGGAVTFDFGDDGVVTDLDPPRVIAYTWGGDHLRWELHPDGAGTRLVLLHTFDDRAGAASFGAGWHTCIVALALALDGRAGEDPGVDDIALHERFVAQFGLDAGAVEEDAQGRRVRYERQLTRPADAVWEVLTAGVPAGAVAHGHVLEHDADEGGRLRWELREGTGHGARLLLTHTVGGDPQAALAADRTRVADLVARLERVPSGR
;
A
#
# COMPACT_ATOMS: atom_id res chain seq x y z
N MET A 1 16.63 -6.89 -6.54
CA MET A 1 15.20 -6.59 -6.36
C MET A 1 15.02 -5.13 -6.70
N SER A 2 14.01 -4.77 -7.49
CA SER A 2 13.71 -3.37 -7.80
C SER A 2 12.23 -3.11 -7.63
N GLU A 3 11.91 -2.01 -6.97
CA GLU A 3 10.56 -1.52 -6.76
C GLU A 3 10.47 -0.07 -7.18
N SER A 4 9.37 0.28 -7.82
CA SER A 4 9.12 1.65 -8.24
C SER A 4 7.63 1.95 -8.26
N LEU A 5 7.29 3.21 -8.01
CA LEU A 5 5.93 3.72 -8.09
C LEU A 5 5.91 4.85 -9.11
N GLN A 6 5.12 4.69 -10.16
CA GLN A 6 4.93 5.68 -11.22
C GLN A 6 3.47 6.11 -11.29
N THR A 7 3.20 7.13 -12.10
CA THR A 7 1.84 7.52 -12.45
C THR A 7 1.68 7.35 -13.95
N ASP A 8 0.63 6.64 -14.37
CA ASP A 8 0.26 6.44 -15.76
C ASP A 8 -1.25 6.64 -15.93
N GLY A 9 -1.66 7.43 -16.92
CA GLY A 9 -3.08 7.73 -17.15
C GLY A 9 -3.83 8.33 -15.94
N GLY A 10 -3.13 9.00 -15.01
CA GLY A 10 -3.70 9.52 -13.77
C GLY A 10 -3.82 8.51 -12.63
N ARG A 11 -3.45 7.25 -12.86
CA ARG A 11 -3.47 6.15 -11.88
C ARG A 11 -2.05 5.86 -11.38
N ALA A 12 -1.92 5.31 -10.18
CA ALA A 12 -0.64 4.85 -9.67
C ALA A 12 -0.30 3.47 -10.28
N VAL A 13 0.97 3.26 -10.63
CA VAL A 13 1.49 1.97 -11.13
C VAL A 13 2.66 1.55 -10.25
N LEU A 14 2.44 0.53 -9.44
CA LEU A 14 3.46 -0.12 -8.62
C LEU A 14 4.11 -1.25 -9.44
N ARG A 15 5.43 -1.22 -9.56
CA ARG A 15 6.22 -2.28 -10.20
C ARG A 15 7.10 -2.97 -9.17
N LEU A 16 6.99 -4.30 -9.06
CA LEU A 16 7.90 -5.16 -8.29
C LEU A 16 8.61 -6.14 -9.22
N GLU A 17 9.92 -6.33 -9.02
CA GLU A 17 10.70 -7.31 -9.76
C GLU A 17 11.48 -8.24 -8.82
N ARG A 18 11.32 -9.56 -9.04
CA ARG A 18 11.92 -10.62 -8.22
C ARG A 18 12.53 -11.70 -9.12
N ARG A 19 13.63 -12.28 -8.67
CA ARG A 19 14.24 -13.46 -9.30
C ARG A 19 13.86 -14.69 -8.48
N LEU A 20 13.30 -15.69 -9.14
CA LEU A 20 12.89 -16.96 -8.56
C LEU A 20 13.81 -18.07 -9.09
N GLY A 21 14.22 -19.00 -8.22
CA GLY A 21 15.15 -20.09 -8.54
C GLY A 21 14.54 -21.25 -9.36
N HIS A 22 13.40 -21.03 -10.00
CA HIS A 22 12.60 -22.07 -10.67
C HIS A 22 12.26 -21.67 -12.11
N PRO A 23 12.08 -22.63 -13.03
CA PRO A 23 11.76 -22.34 -14.44
C PRO A 23 10.35 -21.74 -14.59
N PRO A 24 10.10 -20.92 -15.64
CA PRO A 24 8.84 -20.21 -15.83
C PRO A 24 7.61 -21.11 -15.83
N GLU A 25 7.71 -22.34 -16.35
CA GLU A 25 6.60 -23.30 -16.40
C GLU A 25 6.19 -23.78 -15.00
N LYS A 26 7.12 -23.85 -14.05
CA LYS A 26 6.82 -24.19 -12.66
C LYS A 26 6.19 -23.01 -11.94
N VAL A 27 6.73 -21.80 -12.14
CA VAL A 27 6.19 -20.56 -11.58
C VAL A 27 4.78 -20.29 -12.10
N TRP A 28 4.55 -20.46 -13.41
CA TRP A 28 3.26 -20.30 -14.04
C TRP A 28 2.18 -21.15 -13.38
N ARG A 29 2.44 -22.46 -13.21
CA ARG A 29 1.52 -23.36 -12.51
C ARG A 29 1.21 -22.87 -11.10
N ALA A 30 2.21 -22.41 -10.37
CA ALA A 30 2.02 -21.86 -9.02
C ALA A 30 1.13 -20.59 -8.99
N MET A 31 1.05 -19.87 -10.09
CA MET A 31 0.27 -18.63 -10.23
C MET A 31 -1.10 -18.82 -10.88
N THR A 32 -1.38 -19.99 -11.46
CA THR A 32 -2.63 -20.21 -12.23
C THR A 32 -3.44 -21.42 -11.80
N GLU A 33 -2.83 -22.40 -11.12
CA GLU A 33 -3.53 -23.57 -10.57
C GLU A 33 -4.08 -23.21 -9.17
N PRO A 34 -5.41 -23.24 -8.93
CA PRO A 34 -6.00 -22.81 -7.66
C PRO A 34 -5.40 -23.51 -6.43
N GLU A 35 -5.12 -24.80 -6.53
CA GLU A 35 -4.50 -25.58 -5.47
C GLU A 35 -3.08 -25.11 -5.12
N ARG A 36 -2.36 -24.50 -6.06
CA ARG A 36 -1.03 -23.93 -5.80
C ARG A 36 -1.08 -22.46 -5.43
N LEU A 37 -2.05 -21.72 -5.93
CA LEU A 37 -2.32 -20.35 -5.49
C LEU A 37 -2.57 -20.31 -3.98
N ALA A 38 -3.33 -21.29 -3.46
CA ALA A 38 -3.59 -21.44 -2.04
C ALA A 38 -2.34 -21.63 -1.16
N ASP A 39 -1.18 -21.99 -1.73
CA ASP A 39 0.07 -22.17 -0.98
C ASP A 39 0.74 -20.83 -0.58
N TRP A 40 0.38 -19.71 -1.23
CA TRP A 40 1.08 -18.44 -1.05
C TRP A 40 0.21 -17.17 -1.17
N PHE A 41 -0.94 -17.25 -1.82
CA PHE A 41 -1.87 -16.13 -1.94
C PHE A 41 -2.74 -16.03 -0.67
N PRO A 42 -3.02 -14.83 -0.14
CA PRO A 42 -3.68 -14.65 1.16
C PRO A 42 -5.17 -15.06 1.20
N GLY A 43 -5.75 -15.50 0.09
CA GLY A 43 -7.13 -15.99 -0.01
C GLY A 43 -7.32 -16.97 -1.16
N ALA A 44 -8.53 -17.46 -1.37
CA ALA A 44 -8.83 -18.31 -2.51
C ALA A 44 -9.02 -17.45 -3.78
N MET A 45 -8.21 -17.71 -4.81
CA MET A 45 -8.31 -17.11 -6.13
C MET A 45 -8.49 -18.21 -7.17
N THR A 46 -9.49 -18.08 -8.05
CA THR A 46 -9.70 -19.00 -9.19
C THR A 46 -9.78 -18.22 -10.50
N PRO A 47 -8.76 -18.31 -11.37
CA PRO A 47 -8.81 -17.69 -12.69
C PRO A 47 -9.31 -18.66 -13.78
N GLU A 48 -10.24 -18.22 -14.62
CA GLU A 48 -10.53 -18.87 -15.90
C GLU A 48 -9.47 -18.45 -16.93
N LEU A 49 -8.58 -19.39 -17.31
CA LEU A 49 -7.42 -19.13 -18.17
C LEU A 49 -7.78 -18.92 -19.65
N ARG A 50 -8.54 -17.86 -19.93
CA ARG A 50 -8.84 -17.32 -21.26
C ARG A 50 -9.05 -15.81 -21.14
N VAL A 51 -8.72 -15.04 -22.18
CA VAL A 51 -9.10 -13.62 -22.22
C VAL A 51 -10.62 -13.48 -22.11
N GLY A 52 -11.08 -12.57 -21.26
CA GLY A 52 -12.50 -12.43 -20.89
C GLY A 52 -13.01 -13.52 -19.94
N GLY A 53 -12.13 -14.34 -19.37
CA GLY A 53 -12.46 -15.31 -18.32
C GLY A 53 -12.61 -14.64 -16.96
N ALA A 54 -13.49 -15.16 -16.11
CA ALA A 54 -13.67 -14.63 -14.75
C ALA A 54 -12.45 -14.93 -13.86
N VAL A 55 -12.19 -14.04 -12.90
CA VAL A 55 -11.25 -14.27 -11.79
C VAL A 55 -12.03 -14.07 -10.51
N THR A 56 -12.26 -15.14 -9.75
CA THR A 56 -13.07 -15.06 -8.52
C THR A 56 -12.18 -15.05 -7.28
N PHE A 57 -12.52 -14.20 -6.32
CA PHE A 57 -11.85 -14.10 -5.02
C PHE A 57 -12.84 -14.36 -3.89
N ASP A 58 -12.41 -15.08 -2.84
CA ASP A 58 -13.27 -15.37 -1.67
C ASP A 58 -13.51 -14.16 -0.75
N PHE A 59 -12.70 -13.11 -0.88
CA PHE A 59 -12.86 -11.83 -0.19
C PHE A 59 -13.57 -10.75 -1.04
N GLY A 60 -14.08 -11.10 -2.22
CA GLY A 60 -14.78 -10.19 -3.13
C GLY A 60 -13.88 -9.47 -4.14
N ASP A 61 -14.43 -8.46 -4.82
CA ASP A 61 -13.75 -7.72 -5.90
C ASP A 61 -13.34 -8.59 -7.11
N ASP A 62 -14.26 -9.47 -7.53
CA ASP A 62 -14.09 -10.31 -8.72
C ASP A 62 -13.60 -9.55 -9.95
N GLY A 63 -12.84 -10.25 -10.76
CA GLY A 63 -12.10 -9.72 -11.88
C GLY A 63 -12.38 -10.43 -13.19
N VAL A 64 -11.69 -9.95 -14.22
CA VAL A 64 -11.69 -10.56 -15.56
C VAL A 64 -10.27 -10.59 -16.09
N VAL A 65 -9.87 -11.73 -16.67
CA VAL A 65 -8.61 -11.87 -17.39
C VAL A 65 -8.62 -10.97 -18.62
N THR A 66 -7.65 -10.06 -18.68
CA THR A 66 -7.49 -9.04 -19.74
C THR A 66 -6.43 -9.43 -20.76
N ASP A 67 -5.33 -10.04 -20.31
CA ASP A 67 -4.28 -10.58 -21.16
C ASP A 67 -3.89 -11.98 -20.70
N LEU A 68 -3.59 -12.85 -21.66
CA LEU A 68 -3.10 -14.19 -21.38
C LEU A 68 -2.17 -14.67 -22.50
N ASP A 69 -0.93 -14.99 -22.15
CA ASP A 69 0.09 -15.59 -23.03
C ASP A 69 0.88 -16.62 -22.22
N PRO A 70 0.37 -17.85 -22.03
CA PRO A 70 1.02 -18.85 -21.20
C PRO A 70 2.35 -19.33 -21.80
N PRO A 71 3.41 -19.58 -20.99
CA PRO A 71 3.51 -19.40 -19.54
C PRO A 71 4.12 -18.04 -19.15
N ARG A 72 3.95 -16.99 -19.97
CA ARG A 72 4.69 -15.72 -19.87
C ARG A 72 3.89 -14.61 -19.21
N VAL A 73 2.59 -14.47 -19.50
CA VAL A 73 1.78 -13.34 -19.03
C VAL A 73 0.39 -13.78 -18.61
N ILE A 74 -0.04 -13.31 -17.45
CA ILE A 74 -1.45 -13.24 -17.05
C ILE A 74 -1.72 -11.84 -16.49
N ALA A 75 -2.77 -11.19 -17.00
CA ALA A 75 -3.23 -9.92 -16.47
C ALA A 75 -4.74 -9.95 -16.24
N TYR A 76 -5.21 -9.31 -15.19
CA TYR A 76 -6.62 -9.31 -14.80
C TYR A 76 -6.99 -8.07 -14.00
N THR A 77 -8.28 -7.73 -14.03
CA THR A 77 -8.83 -6.71 -13.12
C THR A 77 -9.01 -7.30 -11.72
N TRP A 78 -8.98 -6.46 -10.70
CA TRP A 78 -9.31 -6.80 -9.32
C TRP A 78 -10.07 -5.62 -8.72
N GLY A 79 -11.40 -5.71 -8.67
CA GLY A 79 -12.26 -4.54 -8.43
C GLY A 79 -11.96 -3.41 -9.42
N GLY A 80 -11.59 -2.23 -8.90
CA GLY A 80 -11.15 -1.09 -9.71
C GLY A 80 -9.70 -1.18 -10.24
N ASP A 81 -8.91 -2.10 -9.71
CA ASP A 81 -7.48 -2.21 -9.99
C ASP A 81 -7.18 -3.15 -11.17
N HIS A 82 -5.93 -3.12 -11.61
CA HIS A 82 -5.43 -4.04 -12.65
C HIS A 82 -4.07 -4.62 -12.23
N LEU A 83 -3.95 -5.94 -12.33
CA LEU A 83 -2.73 -6.66 -12.09
C LEU A 83 -2.22 -7.27 -13.38
N ARG A 84 -0.92 -7.15 -13.62
CA ARG A 84 -0.21 -7.80 -14.70
C ARG A 84 1.04 -8.49 -14.17
N TRP A 85 1.09 -9.79 -14.39
CA TRP A 85 2.20 -10.64 -14.02
C TRP A 85 2.94 -11.08 -15.27
N GLU A 86 4.26 -10.91 -15.27
CA GLU A 86 5.12 -11.33 -16.37
C GLU A 86 6.24 -12.24 -15.88
N LEU A 87 6.43 -13.35 -16.57
CA LEU A 87 7.48 -14.34 -16.33
C LEU A 87 8.47 -14.30 -17.50
N HIS A 88 9.70 -13.91 -17.17
CA HIS A 88 10.79 -13.84 -18.14
C HIS A 88 11.83 -14.91 -17.78
N PRO A 89 12.21 -15.81 -18.71
CA PRO A 89 13.31 -16.74 -18.47
C PRO A 89 14.60 -16.01 -18.05
N ASP A 90 15.28 -16.49 -17.01
CA ASP A 90 16.54 -15.91 -16.50
C ASP A 90 17.51 -17.03 -16.06
N GLY A 91 18.22 -17.59 -17.03
CA GLY A 91 19.08 -18.76 -16.84
C GLY A 91 18.25 -19.99 -16.48
N ALA A 92 18.54 -20.62 -15.34
CA ALA A 92 17.75 -21.73 -14.80
C ALA A 92 16.52 -21.27 -14.00
N GLY A 93 16.36 -19.96 -13.79
CA GLY A 93 15.29 -19.37 -13.00
C GLY A 93 14.34 -18.49 -13.82
N THR A 94 13.56 -17.69 -13.10
CA THR A 94 12.56 -16.79 -13.68
C THR A 94 12.70 -15.40 -13.08
N ARG A 95 12.69 -14.38 -13.91
CA ARG A 95 12.48 -12.99 -13.48
C ARG A 95 10.98 -12.70 -13.54
N LEU A 96 10.35 -12.64 -12.37
CA LEU A 96 8.97 -12.26 -12.16
C LEU A 96 8.87 -10.73 -12.10
N VAL A 97 7.95 -10.18 -12.87
CA VAL A 97 7.56 -8.77 -12.82
C VAL A 97 6.08 -8.70 -12.48
N LEU A 98 5.74 -7.97 -11.42
CA LEU A 98 4.38 -7.57 -11.09
C LEU A 98 4.21 -6.09 -11.40
N LEU A 99 3.15 -5.75 -12.12
CA LEU A 99 2.60 -4.41 -12.25
C LEU A 99 1.21 -4.39 -11.61
N HIS A 100 0.98 -3.47 -10.69
CA HIS A 100 -0.32 -3.22 -10.07
C HIS A 100 -0.70 -1.76 -10.30
N THR A 101 -1.78 -1.56 -11.05
CA THR A 101 -2.33 -0.24 -11.37
C THR A 101 -3.59 0.01 -10.53
N PHE A 102 -3.61 1.12 -9.80
CA PHE A 102 -4.66 1.45 -8.82
C PHE A 102 -4.83 2.95 -8.67
N ASP A 103 -5.97 3.38 -8.10
CA ASP A 103 -6.28 4.81 -7.94
C ASP A 103 -5.73 5.38 -6.62
N ASP A 104 -5.71 4.57 -5.57
CA ASP A 104 -5.30 5.00 -4.23
C ASP A 104 -3.77 5.06 -4.05
N ARG A 105 -3.15 6.12 -4.59
CA ARG A 105 -1.69 6.31 -4.52
C ARG A 105 -1.13 6.25 -3.09
N ALA A 106 -1.82 6.81 -2.10
CA ALA A 106 -1.29 6.81 -0.74
C ALA A 106 -1.27 5.41 -0.10
N GLY A 107 -2.04 4.46 -0.65
CA GLY A 107 -2.01 3.03 -0.31
C GLY A 107 -0.83 2.25 -0.90
N ALA A 108 -0.04 2.86 -1.79
CA ALA A 108 0.98 2.15 -2.56
C ALA A 108 2.02 1.40 -1.71
N ALA A 109 2.41 1.94 -0.55
CA ALA A 109 3.35 1.27 0.35
C ALA A 109 2.75 -0.02 0.95
N SER A 110 1.45 -0.01 1.27
CA SER A 110 0.76 -1.20 1.81
C SER A 110 0.60 -2.27 0.74
N PHE A 111 0.26 -1.90 -0.51
CA PHE A 111 0.28 -2.85 -1.63
C PHE A 111 1.68 -3.41 -1.88
N GLY A 112 2.71 -2.56 -1.86
CA GLY A 112 4.10 -2.97 -2.03
C GLY A 112 4.56 -3.98 -0.98
N ALA A 113 4.26 -3.72 0.30
CA ALA A 113 4.59 -4.64 1.38
C ALA A 113 3.82 -5.96 1.24
N GLY A 114 2.50 -5.91 1.03
CA GLY A 114 1.68 -7.11 0.86
C GLY A 114 2.13 -7.99 -0.31
N TRP A 115 2.36 -7.40 -1.49
CA TRP A 115 2.84 -8.15 -2.64
C TRP A 115 4.25 -8.69 -2.45
N HIS A 116 5.14 -7.96 -1.79
CA HIS A 116 6.46 -8.47 -1.45
C HIS A 116 6.33 -9.74 -0.60
N THR A 117 5.51 -9.70 0.45
CA THR A 117 5.29 -10.85 1.36
C THR A 117 4.68 -12.03 0.62
N CYS A 118 3.68 -11.80 -0.23
CA CYS A 118 3.09 -12.85 -1.08
C CYS A 118 4.14 -13.48 -2.02
N ILE A 119 5.03 -12.68 -2.62
CA ILE A 119 6.05 -13.22 -3.52
C ILE A 119 7.15 -13.99 -2.76
N VAL A 120 7.47 -13.60 -1.52
CA VAL A 120 8.33 -14.40 -0.64
C VAL A 120 7.67 -15.73 -0.31
N ALA A 121 6.38 -15.73 0.03
CA ALA A 121 5.60 -16.95 0.24
C ALA A 121 5.55 -17.83 -1.03
N LEU A 122 5.41 -17.23 -2.22
CA LEU A 122 5.48 -17.95 -3.50
C LEU A 122 6.85 -18.62 -3.68
N ALA A 123 7.95 -17.93 -3.35
CA ALA A 123 9.28 -18.52 -3.41
C ALA A 123 9.41 -19.73 -2.47
N LEU A 124 8.91 -19.63 -1.23
CA LEU A 124 8.87 -20.73 -0.27
C LEU A 124 8.03 -21.92 -0.80
N ALA A 125 6.83 -21.65 -1.32
CA ALA A 125 5.97 -22.69 -1.90
C ALA A 125 6.66 -23.40 -3.07
N LEU A 126 7.34 -22.66 -3.95
CA LEU A 126 8.12 -23.24 -5.05
C LEU A 126 9.28 -24.12 -4.55
N ASP A 127 9.86 -23.81 -3.38
CA ASP A 127 10.88 -24.62 -2.71
C ASP A 127 10.30 -25.82 -1.93
N GLY A 128 8.98 -26.03 -1.96
CA GLY A 128 8.30 -27.11 -1.24
C GLY A 128 8.06 -26.81 0.25
N ARG A 129 8.08 -25.52 0.61
CA ARG A 129 7.98 -24.98 1.98
C ARG A 129 6.71 -24.12 2.16
N ALA A 130 5.62 -24.53 1.51
CA ALA A 130 4.34 -23.83 1.61
C ALA A 130 3.87 -23.72 3.07
N GLY A 131 3.31 -22.58 3.44
CA GLY A 131 2.83 -22.28 4.80
C GLY A 131 3.91 -21.92 5.81
N GLU A 132 5.20 -21.95 5.45
CA GLU A 132 6.24 -21.36 6.29
C GLU A 132 6.10 -19.83 6.35
N ASP A 133 6.45 -19.26 7.51
CA ASP A 133 6.47 -17.81 7.71
C ASP A 133 7.45 -17.15 6.73
N PRO A 134 6.99 -16.21 5.88
CA PRO A 134 7.86 -15.41 5.01
C PRO A 134 8.95 -14.64 5.75
N GLY A 135 8.80 -14.40 7.06
CA GLY A 135 9.77 -13.67 7.88
C GLY A 135 9.90 -12.20 7.49
N VAL A 136 8.84 -11.63 6.92
CA VAL A 136 8.80 -10.24 6.47
C VAL A 136 8.24 -9.36 7.58
N ASP A 137 9.02 -8.36 8.00
CA ASP A 137 8.49 -7.27 8.82
C ASP A 137 7.74 -6.28 7.90
N ASP A 138 6.44 -6.54 7.73
CA ASP A 138 5.55 -5.76 6.87
C ASP A 138 5.50 -4.28 7.27
N ILE A 139 5.64 -3.96 8.56
CA ILE A 139 5.58 -2.57 9.06
C ILE A 139 6.86 -1.85 8.65
N ALA A 140 8.03 -2.42 8.95
CA ALA A 140 9.30 -1.84 8.53
C ALA A 140 9.39 -1.74 7.00
N LEU A 141 8.85 -2.71 6.27
CA LEU A 141 8.82 -2.70 4.81
C LEU A 141 7.88 -1.61 4.27
N HIS A 142 6.70 -1.44 4.85
CA HIS A 142 5.77 -0.33 4.51
C HIS A 142 6.46 1.02 4.70
N GLU A 143 7.13 1.24 5.84
CA GLU A 143 7.82 2.50 6.13
C GLU A 143 8.97 2.78 5.14
N ARG A 144 9.71 1.74 4.75
CA ARG A 144 10.71 1.86 3.67
C ARG A 144 10.08 2.26 2.34
N PHE A 145 8.93 1.69 1.99
CA PHE A 145 8.24 2.05 0.75
C PHE A 145 7.63 3.44 0.79
N VAL A 146 7.14 3.92 1.94
CA VAL A 146 6.72 5.31 2.09
C VAL A 146 7.85 6.27 1.72
N ALA A 147 9.04 6.07 2.29
CA ALA A 147 10.21 6.89 2.00
C ALA A 147 10.68 6.73 0.54
N GLN A 148 10.78 5.49 0.04
CA GLN A 148 11.26 5.20 -1.32
C GLN A 148 10.34 5.79 -2.39
N PHE A 149 9.03 5.79 -2.17
CA PHE A 149 8.04 6.29 -3.13
C PHE A 149 7.67 7.77 -2.92
N GLY A 150 8.23 8.42 -1.89
CA GLY A 150 7.95 9.82 -1.54
C GLY A 150 6.50 10.06 -1.14
N LEU A 151 5.87 9.09 -0.46
CA LEU A 151 4.46 9.19 -0.02
C LEU A 151 4.30 10.07 1.23
N ASP A 152 5.41 10.53 1.80
CA ASP A 152 5.51 11.45 2.94
C ASP A 152 5.83 12.89 2.51
N ALA A 153 5.65 13.22 1.23
CA ALA A 153 5.95 14.55 0.75
C ALA A 153 4.92 15.60 1.22
N GLY A 154 3.61 15.28 1.22
CA GLY A 154 2.56 16.30 1.33
C GLY A 154 2.60 17.33 0.19
N ALA A 155 1.68 18.29 0.22
CA ALA A 155 1.50 19.30 -0.82
C ALA A 155 1.05 20.63 -0.23
N VAL A 156 1.45 21.72 -0.90
CA VAL A 156 0.87 23.04 -0.68
C VAL A 156 -0.24 23.24 -1.71
N GLU A 157 -1.42 23.59 -1.23
CA GLU A 157 -2.60 23.87 -2.04
C GLU A 157 -3.00 25.33 -1.81
N GLU A 158 -3.37 26.02 -2.89
CA GLU A 158 -3.80 27.42 -2.85
C GLU A 158 -5.12 27.55 -3.60
N ASP A 159 -6.13 28.09 -2.93
CA ASP A 159 -7.44 28.37 -3.52
C ASP A 159 -7.99 29.74 -3.08
N ALA A 160 -9.25 30.02 -3.41
CA ALA A 160 -9.90 31.28 -3.10
C ALA A 160 -10.04 31.55 -1.58
N GLN A 161 -9.89 30.51 -0.75
CA GLN A 161 -10.01 30.57 0.70
C GLN A 161 -8.63 30.74 1.38
N GLY A 162 -7.55 30.66 0.62
CA GLY A 162 -6.18 30.93 1.05
C GLY A 162 -5.22 29.77 0.75
N ARG A 163 -4.07 29.79 1.43
CA ARG A 163 -3.05 28.74 1.32
C ARG A 163 -3.27 27.70 2.42
N ARG A 164 -3.22 26.43 2.05
CA ARG A 164 -3.25 25.30 2.97
C ARG A 164 -2.14 24.32 2.64
N VAL A 165 -1.63 23.66 3.67
CA VAL A 165 -0.80 22.47 3.52
C VAL A 165 -1.71 21.25 3.69
N ARG A 166 -1.57 20.27 2.81
CA ARG A 166 -2.23 18.99 2.90
C ARG A 166 -1.20 17.88 2.97
N TYR A 167 -1.36 17.00 3.94
CA TYR A 167 -0.56 15.81 4.09
C TYR A 167 -1.49 14.60 4.19
N GLU A 168 -1.29 13.61 3.32
CA GLU A 168 -2.09 12.41 3.28
C GLU A 168 -1.18 11.19 3.32
N ARG A 169 -1.48 10.23 4.20
CA ARG A 169 -0.62 9.07 4.40
C ARG A 169 -1.40 7.84 4.86
N GLN A 170 -1.05 6.69 4.29
CA GLN A 170 -1.48 5.39 4.78
C GLN A 170 -0.62 4.96 5.98
N LEU A 171 -1.28 4.60 7.09
CA LEU A 171 -0.66 4.07 8.30
C LEU A 171 -0.79 2.55 8.37
N THR A 172 -0.10 1.93 9.32
CA THR A 172 -0.05 0.48 9.54
C THR A 172 -0.84 0.02 10.78
N ARG A 173 -1.64 0.92 11.36
CA ARG A 173 -2.46 0.68 12.55
C ARG A 173 -3.93 1.02 12.25
N PRO A 174 -4.90 0.32 12.88
CA PRO A 174 -6.32 0.65 12.76
C PRO A 174 -6.62 2.08 13.23
N ALA A 175 -7.69 2.67 12.71
CA ALA A 175 -8.06 4.07 12.99
C ALA A 175 -8.24 4.34 14.50
N ASP A 176 -8.91 3.44 15.22
CA ASP A 176 -9.14 3.59 16.67
C ASP A 176 -7.82 3.62 17.46
N ALA A 177 -6.88 2.73 17.12
CA ALA A 177 -5.57 2.68 17.76
C ALA A 177 -4.73 3.94 17.47
N VAL A 178 -4.79 4.45 16.23
CA VAL A 178 -4.14 5.71 15.87
C VAL A 178 -4.79 6.88 16.61
N TRP A 179 -6.12 6.86 16.72
CA TRP A 179 -6.90 7.90 17.37
C TRP A 179 -6.56 8.03 18.85
N GLU A 180 -6.43 6.92 19.57
CA GLU A 180 -5.98 6.91 20.97
C GLU A 180 -4.60 7.57 21.15
N VAL A 181 -3.64 7.26 20.28
CA VAL A 181 -2.30 7.87 20.34
C VAL A 181 -2.34 9.34 19.96
N LEU A 182 -3.07 9.69 18.90
CA LEU A 182 -3.17 11.07 18.42
C LEU A 182 -3.79 11.99 19.48
N THR A 183 -4.80 11.49 20.20
CA THR A 183 -5.51 12.26 21.22
C THR A 183 -4.88 12.20 22.62
N ALA A 184 -3.86 11.36 22.81
CA ALA A 184 -3.06 11.39 24.03
C ALA A 184 -2.17 12.64 24.05
N GLY A 185 -2.66 13.72 24.68
CA GLY A 185 -1.93 14.99 24.86
C GLY A 185 -2.48 16.18 24.07
N VAL A 186 -3.75 16.14 23.66
CA VAL A 186 -4.38 17.23 22.91
C VAL A 186 -4.26 18.58 23.67
N PRO A 187 -3.86 19.68 22.99
CA PRO A 187 -3.74 20.99 23.63
C PRO A 187 -5.09 21.54 24.10
N ALA A 188 -5.05 22.43 25.09
CA ALA A 188 -6.25 23.12 25.56
C ALA A 188 -6.90 23.93 24.42
N GLY A 189 -8.22 23.84 24.28
CA GLY A 189 -8.98 24.52 23.23
C GLY A 189 -9.15 23.73 21.93
N ALA A 190 -8.59 22.52 21.83
CA ALA A 190 -8.86 21.65 20.72
C ALA A 190 -10.31 21.15 20.69
N VAL A 191 -10.81 20.89 19.48
CA VAL A 191 -12.16 20.38 19.22
C VAL A 191 -12.02 19.01 18.58
N ALA A 192 -12.59 17.99 19.20
CA ALA A 192 -12.62 16.62 18.69
C ALA A 192 -14.07 16.17 18.42
N HIS A 193 -14.30 15.53 17.28
CA HIS A 193 -15.59 14.91 16.95
C HIS A 193 -15.37 13.72 16.01
N GLY A 194 -15.74 12.51 16.47
CA GLY A 194 -15.40 11.27 15.76
C GLY A 194 -13.89 11.15 15.60
N HIS A 195 -13.41 10.82 14.40
CA HIS A 195 -11.98 10.77 14.05
C HIS A 195 -11.44 12.08 13.46
N VAL A 196 -11.99 13.22 13.89
CA VAL A 196 -11.53 14.55 13.50
C VAL A 196 -11.09 15.33 14.72
N LEU A 197 -9.85 15.85 14.69
CA LEU A 197 -9.26 16.69 15.73
C LEU A 197 -8.79 18.02 15.13
N GLU A 198 -9.27 19.14 15.65
CA GLU A 198 -8.86 20.47 15.25
C GLU A 198 -8.25 21.26 16.41
N HIS A 199 -7.12 21.92 16.16
CA HIS A 199 -6.48 22.80 17.14
C HIS A 199 -5.60 23.84 16.45
N ASP A 200 -5.23 24.89 17.16
CA ASP A 200 -4.26 25.87 16.67
C ASP A 200 -2.85 25.27 16.63
N ALA A 201 -2.06 25.63 15.61
CA ALA A 201 -0.65 25.27 15.53
C ALA A 201 0.21 26.24 16.34
N ASP A 202 1.30 25.77 16.93
CA ASP A 202 2.22 26.62 17.72
C ASP A 202 2.87 27.70 16.85
N GLU A 203 3.16 27.39 15.58
CA GLU A 203 3.67 28.33 14.57
C GLU A 203 2.57 29.22 13.93
N GLY A 204 1.32 29.06 14.37
CA GLY A 204 0.17 29.79 13.88
C GLY A 204 -0.59 29.09 12.74
N GLY A 205 -1.85 29.51 12.57
CA GLY A 205 -2.80 28.80 11.70
C GLY A 205 -3.52 27.67 12.44
N ARG A 206 -4.30 26.89 11.69
CA ARG A 206 -5.18 25.86 12.26
C ARG A 206 -4.89 24.50 11.66
N LEU A 207 -4.68 23.50 12.51
CA LEU A 207 -4.50 22.11 12.14
C LEU A 207 -5.83 21.37 12.22
N ARG A 208 -6.05 20.49 11.24
CA ARG A 208 -7.15 19.54 11.20
C ARG A 208 -6.59 18.16 10.88
N TRP A 209 -6.64 17.28 11.86
CA TRP A 209 -6.36 15.87 11.71
C TRP A 209 -7.67 15.13 11.42
N GLU A 210 -7.63 14.20 10.49
CA GLU A 210 -8.74 13.33 10.15
C GLU A 210 -8.23 11.93 9.88
N LEU A 211 -8.81 10.93 10.55
CA LEU A 211 -8.58 9.53 10.24
C LEU A 211 -9.79 8.94 9.52
N ARG A 212 -9.51 8.21 8.45
CA ARG A 212 -10.50 7.45 7.67
C ARG A 212 -10.06 6.00 7.58
N GLU A 213 -10.97 5.16 7.12
CA GLU A 213 -10.61 3.85 6.60
C GLU A 213 -9.62 4.01 5.44
N GLY A 214 -8.57 3.18 5.43
CA GLY A 214 -7.53 3.21 4.42
C GLY A 214 -7.37 1.86 3.74
N THR A 215 -6.28 1.71 3.00
CA THR A 215 -5.95 0.45 2.31
C THR A 215 -5.59 -0.64 3.31
N GLY A 216 -6.24 -1.80 3.20
CA GLY A 216 -6.03 -2.93 4.12
C GLY A 216 -6.42 -2.59 5.56
N HIS A 217 -5.66 -3.08 6.55
CA HIS A 217 -6.00 -2.86 7.97
C HIS A 217 -5.56 -1.50 8.55
N GLY A 218 -4.98 -0.63 7.74
CA GLY A 218 -4.39 0.61 8.21
C GLY A 218 -5.31 1.82 8.05
N ALA A 219 -5.23 2.77 8.98
CA ALA A 219 -5.92 4.05 8.86
C ALA A 219 -5.32 4.93 7.76
N ARG A 220 -6.18 5.67 7.07
CA ARG A 220 -5.77 6.79 6.22
C ARG A 220 -5.75 8.06 7.06
N LEU A 221 -4.57 8.66 7.20
CA LEU A 221 -4.38 9.94 7.88
C LEU A 221 -4.42 11.09 6.88
N LEU A 222 -5.26 12.09 7.15
CA LEU A 222 -5.28 13.38 6.49
C LEU A 222 -4.95 14.45 7.54
N LEU A 223 -3.90 15.22 7.28
CA LEU A 223 -3.58 16.43 8.04
C LEU A 223 -3.71 17.63 7.10
N THR A 224 -4.50 18.61 7.50
CA THR A 224 -4.62 19.89 6.80
C THR A 224 -4.19 21.01 7.74
N HIS A 225 -3.34 21.90 7.27
CA HIS A 225 -2.90 23.09 7.99
C HIS A 225 -3.28 24.33 7.18
N THR A 226 -4.24 25.10 7.68
CA THR A 226 -4.57 26.42 7.11
C THR A 226 -3.55 27.43 7.62
N VAL A 227 -2.73 27.97 6.72
CA VAL A 227 -1.54 28.76 7.08
C VAL A 227 -1.71 30.24 6.71
N GLY A 228 -1.40 31.13 7.65
CA GLY A 228 -1.25 32.57 7.37
C GLY A 228 0.16 32.96 6.89
N GLY A 229 1.16 32.12 7.20
CA GLY A 229 2.59 32.39 7.01
C GLY A 229 3.22 31.70 5.79
N ASP A 230 4.44 31.18 5.95
CA ASP A 230 5.15 30.42 4.92
C ASP A 230 4.65 28.97 4.85
N PRO A 231 4.01 28.54 3.75
CA PRO A 231 3.49 27.19 3.61
C PRO A 231 4.59 26.12 3.53
N GLN A 232 5.82 26.45 3.13
CA GLN A 232 6.92 25.47 3.08
C GLN A 232 7.44 25.14 4.49
N ALA A 233 7.55 26.15 5.35
CA ALA A 233 7.87 25.94 6.77
C ALA A 233 6.79 25.09 7.46
N ALA A 234 5.51 25.37 7.20
CA ALA A 234 4.41 24.56 7.71
C ALA A 234 4.43 23.11 7.21
N LEU A 235 4.72 22.90 5.92
CA LEU A 235 4.87 21.55 5.36
C LEU A 235 5.99 20.75 6.02
N ALA A 236 7.13 21.40 6.31
CA ALA A 236 8.21 20.76 7.05
C ALA A 236 7.81 20.42 8.50
N ALA A 237 7.11 21.32 9.19
CA ALA A 237 6.60 21.08 10.54
C ALA A 237 5.57 19.94 10.59
N ASP A 238 4.65 19.88 9.60
CA ASP A 238 3.67 18.81 9.47
C ASP A 238 4.32 17.45 9.23
N ARG A 239 5.36 17.38 8.38
CA ARG A 239 6.16 16.16 8.19
C ARG A 239 6.75 15.67 9.51
N THR A 240 7.33 16.56 10.32
CA THR A 240 7.86 16.21 11.65
C THR A 240 6.76 15.73 12.59
N ARG A 241 5.62 16.43 12.67
CA ARG A 241 4.49 16.03 13.52
C ARG A 241 3.98 14.63 13.16
N VAL A 242 3.85 14.31 11.87
CA VAL A 242 3.43 12.98 11.43
C VAL A 242 4.50 11.92 11.72
N ALA A 243 5.78 12.24 11.54
CA ALA A 243 6.87 11.32 11.90
C ALA A 243 6.87 10.99 13.40
N ASP A 244 6.63 11.99 14.27
CA ASP A 244 6.52 11.78 15.71
C ASP A 244 5.32 10.92 16.09
N LEU A 245 4.18 11.09 15.41
CA LEU A 245 3.02 10.22 15.56
C LEU A 245 3.37 8.77 15.17
N VAL A 246 4.03 8.56 14.03
CA VAL A 246 4.45 7.23 13.57
C VAL A 246 5.40 6.56 14.58
N ALA A 247 6.39 7.28 15.10
CA ALA A 247 7.32 6.77 16.12
C ALA A 247 6.60 6.35 17.41
N ARG A 248 5.53 7.07 17.79
CA ARG A 248 4.70 6.67 18.94
C ARG A 248 3.88 5.41 18.66
N LEU A 249 3.42 5.22 17.42
CA LEU A 249 2.66 4.05 16.99
C LEU A 249 3.48 2.77 16.94
N GLU A 250 4.81 2.83 16.87
CA GLU A 250 5.68 1.65 16.95
C GLU A 250 5.49 0.86 18.25
N ARG A 251 5.07 1.54 19.34
CA ARG A 251 4.78 0.91 20.63
C ARG A 251 3.38 0.30 20.71
N VAL A 252 2.54 0.54 19.71
CA VAL A 252 1.17 0.02 19.64
C VAL A 252 1.20 -1.28 18.84
N PRO A 253 0.63 -2.38 19.37
CA PRO A 253 0.48 -3.61 18.61
C PRO A 253 -0.26 -3.38 17.28
N SER A 254 0.14 -4.08 16.23
CA SER A 254 -0.52 -4.03 14.91
C SER A 254 -1.95 -4.55 14.92
N GLY A 255 -2.30 -5.40 15.90
CA GLY A 255 -3.56 -6.12 15.93
C GLY A 255 -3.70 -7.21 14.84
N ARG A 256 -2.59 -7.52 14.15
CA ARG A 256 -2.46 -8.65 13.22
C ARG A 256 -1.66 -9.77 13.88
#